data_AF-A0A7K0GVX3-F1
#
_entry.id   AF-A0A7K0GVX3-F1
#
_cell.length_a   1.000
_cell.length_b   1.000
_cell.length_c   1.000
_cell.angle_alpha   90.00
_cell.angle_beta   90.00
_cell.angle_gamma   90.00
#
_symmetry.space_group_name_H-M   'P 1'
#
loop_
_entity.id
_entity.type
_entity.pdbx_description
1 polymer ?
#
loop_
_entity_poly.entity_id
_entity_poly.type
_entity_poly.pdbx_seq_one_letter_code
_entity_poly.pdbx_strand_id
1 'polypeptide(L)'
;METFDDIIKGDKPVLVDFFATWCGPCKVLSPTIEVLGKELAGQVRVLKIDVDKNEALARQLRIQSVPTLIIFKKGEIVWRSSGVMDHGSLLQKVQSYID
;
A
#
# COMPACT_ATOMS: atom_id res chain seq x y z
N MET A 1 11.22 8.30 -15.58
CA MET A 1 9.92 8.08 -14.91
C MET A 1 9.98 6.69 -14.33
N GLU A 2 9.87 6.51 -13.02
CA GLU A 2 9.95 5.18 -12.38
C GLU A 2 8.66 4.40 -12.67
N THR A 3 8.78 3.10 -12.98
CA THR A 3 7.63 2.20 -13.10
C THR A 3 7.23 1.64 -11.74
N PHE A 4 6.04 1.00 -11.65
CA PHE A 4 5.62 0.29 -10.43
C PHE A 4 6.67 -0.75 -9.99
N ASP A 5 7.19 -1.52 -10.96
CA ASP A 5 8.21 -2.53 -10.75
C ASP A 5 9.51 -1.93 -10.20
N ASP A 6 9.95 -0.79 -10.73
CA ASP A 6 11.16 -0.09 -10.23
C ASP A 6 10.96 0.34 -8.78
N ILE A 7 9.77 0.84 -8.44
CA ILE A 7 9.47 1.33 -7.09
C ILE A 7 9.49 0.18 -6.07
N ILE A 8 8.83 -0.95 -6.37
CA ILE A 8 8.74 -2.07 -5.42
C ILE A 8 10.05 -2.85 -5.27
N LYS A 9 10.94 -2.79 -6.28
CA LYS A 9 12.27 -3.42 -6.26
C LYS A 9 13.35 -2.55 -5.59
N GLY A 10 13.03 -1.30 -5.24
CA GLY A 10 13.95 -0.40 -4.56
C GLY A 10 14.34 -0.85 -3.14
N ASP A 11 15.26 -0.10 -2.54
CA ASP A 11 15.85 -0.44 -1.23
C ASP A 11 14.86 -0.32 -0.06
N LYS A 12 13.86 0.56 -0.20
CA LYS A 12 12.89 0.85 0.86
C LYS A 12 11.67 -0.04 0.73
N PRO A 13 11.07 -0.50 1.85
CA PRO A 13 9.76 -1.11 1.81
C PRO A 13 8.73 -0.18 1.17
N VAL A 14 7.74 -0.77 0.49
CA VAL A 14 6.66 -0.04 -0.18
C VAL A 14 5.33 -0.50 0.37
N LEU A 15 4.60 0.39 1.05
CA LEU A 15 3.20 0.16 1.40
C LEU A 15 2.31 0.63 0.24
N VAL A 16 1.45 -0.24 -0.25
CA VAL A 16 0.50 0.06 -1.33
C VAL A 16 -0.93 -0.12 -0.84
N ASP A 17 -1.73 0.94 -0.96
CA ASP A 17 -3.19 0.93 -0.76
C ASP A 17 -3.91 0.78 -2.10
N PHE A 18 -4.47 -0.39 -2.34
CA PHE A 18 -5.36 -0.65 -3.47
C PHE A 18 -6.78 -0.24 -3.10
N PHE A 19 -7.26 0.84 -3.72
CA PHE A 19 -8.53 1.47 -3.40
C PHE A 19 -9.41 1.64 -4.65
N ALA A 20 -10.65 2.07 -4.44
CA ALA A 20 -11.53 2.55 -5.50
C ALA A 20 -12.26 3.82 -5.06
N THR A 21 -12.68 4.68 -5.99
CA THR A 21 -13.31 5.97 -5.66
C THR A 21 -14.70 5.84 -5.03
N TRP A 22 -15.41 4.76 -5.37
CA TRP A 22 -16.72 4.40 -4.84
C TRP A 22 -16.66 3.64 -3.50
N CYS A 23 -15.46 3.31 -3.03
CA CYS A 23 -15.25 2.54 -1.81
C CYS A 23 -15.36 3.43 -0.55
N GLY A 24 -16.47 3.32 0.17
CA GLY A 24 -16.69 3.99 1.45
C GLY A 24 -15.58 3.71 2.50
N PRO A 25 -15.23 2.45 2.78
CA PRO A 25 -14.15 2.12 3.71
C PRO A 25 -12.79 2.70 3.32
N CYS A 26 -12.50 2.81 2.02
CA CYS A 26 -11.27 3.41 1.52
C CYS A 26 -11.17 4.91 1.86
N LYS A 27 -12.31 5.63 1.83
CA LYS A 27 -12.35 7.04 2.24
C LYS A 27 -12.00 7.22 3.73
N VAL A 28 -12.39 6.25 4.57
CA VAL A 28 -12.03 6.24 6.00
C VAL A 28 -10.55 5.94 6.21
N LEU A 29 -9.97 5.04 5.41
CA LEU A 29 -8.56 4.64 5.52
C LEU A 29 -7.59 5.68 4.93
N SER A 30 -8.01 6.45 3.91
CA SER A 30 -7.16 7.40 3.18
C SER A 30 -6.35 8.36 4.07
N PRO A 31 -6.94 9.03 5.10
CA PRO A 31 -6.18 9.92 5.97
C PRO A 31 -5.09 9.18 6.74
N THR A 32 -5.35 7.95 7.19
CA THR A 32 -4.35 7.12 7.88
C THR A 32 -3.16 6.81 6.98
N ILE A 33 -3.40 6.47 5.71
CA ILE A 33 -2.34 6.22 4.72
C ILE A 33 -1.52 7.48 4.44
N GLU A 34 -2.16 8.64 4.33
CA GLU A 34 -1.49 9.92 4.09
C GLU A 34 -0.63 10.36 5.28
N VAL A 35 -1.10 10.15 6.52
CA VAL A 35 -0.33 10.42 7.73
C VAL A 35 0.89 9.50 7.81
N LEU A 36 0.73 8.20 7.59
CA LEU A 36 1.84 7.25 7.57
C LEU A 36 2.89 7.58 6.52
N GLY A 37 2.45 8.00 5.32
CA GLY A 37 3.36 8.44 4.26
C GLY A 37 4.22 9.65 4.65
N LYS A 38 3.69 10.54 5.50
CA LYS A 38 4.45 11.68 6.04
C LYS A 38 5.38 11.26 7.17
N GLU A 39 4.91 10.43 8.10
CA GLU A 39 5.69 9.98 9.27
C GLU A 39 6.89 9.11 8.87
N LEU A 40 6.72 8.28 7.85
CA LEU A 40 7.74 7.36 7.36
C LEU A 40 8.47 7.88 6.13
N ALA A 41 8.33 9.18 5.82
CA ALA A 41 8.98 9.82 4.70
C ALA A 41 10.49 9.56 4.76
N GLY A 42 11.04 9.03 3.66
CA GLY A 42 12.45 8.68 3.57
C GLY A 42 12.80 7.28 4.09
N GLN A 43 11.93 6.59 4.80
CA GLN A 43 12.14 5.20 5.26
C GLN A 43 11.28 4.20 4.47
N VAL A 44 10.05 4.60 4.12
CA VAL A 44 9.07 3.78 3.41
C VAL A 44 8.49 4.59 2.26
N ARG A 45 8.22 3.94 1.13
CA ARG A 45 7.44 4.53 0.03
C ARG A 45 5.98 4.15 0.23
N VAL A 46 5.07 5.12 0.16
CA VAL A 46 3.63 4.87 0.25
C VAL A 46 2.98 5.18 -1.10
N LEU A 47 2.25 4.21 -1.65
CA LEU A 47 1.53 4.34 -2.91
C LEU A 47 0.04 4.11 -2.69
N LYS A 48 -0.78 4.80 -3.48
CA LYS A 48 -2.22 4.53 -3.59
C LYS A 48 -2.53 4.20 -5.03
N ILE A 49 -3.14 3.05 -5.27
CA ILE A 49 -3.45 2.54 -6.60
C ILE A 49 -4.96 2.38 -6.72
N ASP A 50 -5.54 3.15 -7.64
CA ASP A 50 -6.94 3.01 -8.03
C ASP A 50 -7.09 1.75 -8.89
N VAL A 51 -7.82 0.75 -8.40
CA VAL A 51 -7.99 -0.55 -9.07
C VAL A 51 -8.76 -0.42 -10.38
N ASP A 52 -9.66 0.56 -10.50
CA ASP A 52 -10.46 0.78 -11.71
C ASP A 52 -9.57 1.35 -12.84
N LYS A 53 -8.52 2.10 -12.48
CA LYS A 53 -7.55 2.64 -13.45
C LYS A 53 -6.40 1.67 -13.74
N ASN A 54 -6.22 0.64 -12.93
CA ASN A 54 -5.08 -0.27 -12.97
C ASN A 54 -5.53 -1.74 -12.96
N GLU A 55 -6.56 -2.07 -13.75
CA GLU A 55 -7.20 -3.40 -13.73
C GLU A 55 -6.23 -4.57 -13.95
N ALA A 56 -5.27 -4.42 -14.87
CA ALA A 56 -4.29 -5.47 -15.17
C ALA A 56 -3.42 -5.79 -13.94
N LEU A 57 -2.94 -4.75 -13.26
CA LEU A 57 -2.17 -4.89 -12.02
C LEU A 57 -3.03 -5.47 -10.90
N ALA A 58 -4.26 -4.99 -10.75
CA ALA A 58 -5.21 -5.50 -9.76
C ALA A 58 -5.50 -7.00 -9.98
N ARG A 59 -5.68 -7.44 -11.23
CA ARG A 59 -5.83 -8.86 -11.60
C ARG A 59 -4.55 -9.65 -11.30
N GLN A 60 -3.38 -9.15 -11.70
CA GLN A 60 -2.08 -9.79 -11.46
C GLN A 60 -1.83 -10.03 -9.97
N LEU A 61 -2.13 -9.04 -9.13
CA LEU A 61 -1.99 -9.12 -7.68
C LEU A 61 -3.18 -9.79 -6.98
N ARG A 62 -4.20 -10.22 -7.74
CA ARG A 62 -5.42 -10.87 -7.25
C ARG A 62 -6.13 -10.03 -6.17
N ILE A 63 -6.33 -8.74 -6.44
CA ILE A 63 -7.11 -7.86 -5.57
C ILE A 63 -8.60 -8.20 -5.74
N GLN A 64 -9.19 -8.79 -4.70
CA GLN A 64 -10.59 -9.25 -4.72
C GLN A 64 -11.56 -8.27 -4.03
N SER A 65 -11.02 -7.41 -3.17
CA SER A 65 -11.78 -6.43 -2.40
C SER A 65 -10.93 -5.19 -2.13
N VAL A 66 -11.60 -4.05 -1.92
CA VAL A 66 -10.95 -2.79 -1.53
C VAL A 66 -11.50 -2.29 -0.19
N PRO A 67 -10.66 -1.67 0.66
CA PRO A 67 -9.23 -1.50 0.47
C PRO A 67 -8.47 -2.82 0.66
N THR A 68 -7.38 -2.99 -0.09
CA THR A 68 -6.38 -4.04 0.17
C THR A 68 -5.02 -3.37 0.31
N LEU A 69 -4.34 -3.66 1.41
CA LEU A 69 -3.01 -3.17 1.72
C LEU A 69 -1.98 -4.26 1.43
N ILE A 70 -0.90 -3.90 0.75
CA ILE A 70 0.23 -4.81 0.48
C ILE A 70 1.53 -4.10 0.85
N ILE A 71 2.44 -4.80 1.51
CA ILE A 71 3.83 -4.35 1.69
C ILE A 71 4.72 -5.15 0.75
N PHE A 72 5.48 -4.43 -0.07
CA PHE A 72 6.56 -4.98 -0.89
C PHE A 72 7.91 -4.70 -0.25
N LYS A 73 8.84 -5.65 -0.34
CA LYS A 73 10.26 -5.45 0.01
C LYS A 73 11.11 -6.18 -1.03
N LYS A 74 12.00 -5.46 -1.71
CA LYS A 74 12.87 -5.99 -2.77
C LYS A 74 12.09 -6.77 -3.86
N GLY A 75 10.94 -6.22 -4.26
CA GLY A 75 10.06 -6.79 -5.28
C GLY A 75 9.09 -7.87 -4.80
N GLU A 76 9.26 -8.37 -3.56
CA GLU A 76 8.46 -9.47 -3.02
C GLU A 76 7.32 -8.96 -2.13
N ILE A 77 6.18 -9.65 -2.17
CA ILE A 77 5.07 -9.42 -1.23
C ILE A 77 5.44 -10.04 0.11
N VAL A 78 5.71 -9.20 1.11
CA VAL A 78 6.06 -9.66 2.46
C VAL A 78 4.88 -9.62 3.43
N TRP A 79 3.82 -8.88 3.08
CA TRP A 79 2.59 -8.80 3.85
C TRP A 79 1.40 -8.32 3.02
N ARG A 80 0.20 -8.78 3.38
CA ARG A 80 -1.08 -8.39 2.78
C ARG A 80 -2.18 -8.39 3.83
N SER A 81 -3.10 -7.43 3.73
CA SER A 81 -4.37 -7.45 4.47
C SER A 81 -5.47 -6.76 3.68
N SER A 82 -6.72 -7.15 3.92
CA SER A 82 -7.90 -6.52 3.33
C SER A 82 -8.74 -5.86 4.42
N GLY A 83 -9.40 -4.76 4.06
CA GLY A 83 -10.21 -3.98 4.99
C GLY A 83 -9.45 -2.82 5.65
N VAL A 84 -10.17 -2.09 6.50
CA VAL A 84 -9.65 -0.92 7.22
C VAL A 84 -8.77 -1.39 8.38
N MET A 85 -7.69 -0.66 8.62
CA MET A 85 -6.82 -0.85 9.78
C MET A 85 -6.58 0.50 10.45
N ASP A 86 -6.46 0.50 11.78
CA ASP A 86 -6.08 1.69 12.52
C ASP A 86 -4.60 2.06 12.26
N HIS A 87 -4.28 3.32 12.54
CA HIS A 87 -2.95 3.88 12.32
C HIS A 87 -1.85 3.13 13.09
N GLY A 88 -2.07 2.82 14.37
CA GLY A 88 -1.04 2.21 15.22
C GLY A 88 -0.68 0.80 14.77
N SER A 89 -1.68 -0.02 14.47
CA SER A 89 -1.48 -1.38 13.93
C SER A 89 -0.74 -1.36 12.60
N LEU A 90 -1.13 -0.44 11.70
CA LEU A 90 -0.49 -0.33 10.39
C LEU A 90 0.94 0.21 10.50
N LEU A 91 1.19 1.20 11.37
CA LEU A 91 2.51 1.73 11.65
C LEU A 91 3.46 0.63 12.14
N GLN A 92 3.03 -0.11 13.18
CA GLN A 92 3.83 -1.20 13.75
C GLN A 92 4.14 -2.26 12.68
N LYS A 93 3.14 -2.61 11.87
CA LYS A 93 3.32 -3.59 10.80
C LYS A 93 4.35 -3.11 9.77
N VAL A 94 4.24 -1.88 9.30
CA VAL A 94 5.18 -1.32 8.31
C VAL A 94 6.60 -1.22 8.88
N GLN A 95 6.74 -0.76 10.13
CA GLN A 95 8.03 -0.67 10.82
C GLN A 95 8.74 -2.01 10.96
N SER A 96 8.00 -3.12 11.10
CA SER A 96 8.60 -4.46 11.16
C SER A 96 9.33 -4.89 9.87
N TYR A 97 9.20 -4.13 8.78
CA TYR A 97 9.90 -4.36 7.52
C TYR A 97 10.98 -3.33 7.19
N ILE A 98 11.16 -2.31 8.02
CA ILE A 98 12.28 -1.36 7.91
C ILE A 98 13.54 -2.06 8.44
N ASP A 99 14.67 -1.87 7.76
CA ASP A 99 15.99 -2.40 8.18
C ASP A 99 16.62 -1.55 9.30
#